data_AF-A0A6P6YAM9-F1
#
_entry.id   AF-A0A6P6YAM9-F1
#
_cell.length_a   1.000
_cell.length_b   1.000
_cell.length_c   1.000
_cell.angle_alpha   90.00
_cell.angle_beta   90.00
_cell.angle_gamma   90.00
#
_symmetry.space_group_name_H-M   'P 1'
#
loop_
_entity.id
_entity.type
_entity.pdbx_description
1 polymer ?
#
loop_
_entity_poly.entity_id
_entity_poly.type
_entity_poly.pdbx_seq_one_letter_code
_entity_poly.pdbx_strand_id
1 'polypeptide(L)'
;MSILKSFQQIFQVKNVQHSFYRCNSRMMMMKTNGPVQNRIETKLKSKLDPSNLIVQNESSQHNVPRNSETHFRVLIVSKKFDGLNALQRHRKVVDVLREEFPQIHALAIEAYTPIQWEMDLNGKSDCRSPKCLGGSKTKK
;
A
#
# COMPACT_ATOMS: atom_id res chain seq x y z
N MET A 1 5.30 56.59 29.22
CA MET A 1 5.13 56.12 27.84
C MET A 1 5.66 54.68 27.82
N SER A 2 4.94 53.68 28.33
CA SER A 2 3.59 53.27 27.89
C SER A 2 3.64 53.14 26.36
N ILE A 3 3.55 51.99 25.71
CA ILE A 3 2.64 50.89 25.99
C ILE A 3 3.00 49.76 25.01
N LEU A 4 3.11 48.55 25.56
CA LEU A 4 2.58 47.26 25.09
C LEU A 4 2.76 46.87 23.62
N LYS A 5 2.94 45.61 23.23
CA LYS A 5 3.18 44.28 23.82
C LYS A 5 3.05 43.39 22.57
N SER A 6 3.59 42.18 22.66
CA SER A 6 3.12 41.01 21.90
C SER A 6 3.61 40.95 20.44
N PHE A 7 3.88 39.79 19.84
CA PHE A 7 3.28 38.49 20.10
C PHE A 7 4.34 37.42 19.76
N GLN A 8 4.75 36.65 20.76
CA GLN A 8 5.33 35.32 20.55
C GLN A 8 4.24 34.36 20.03
N GLN A 9 4.70 33.25 19.45
CA GLN A 9 3.94 32.07 19.01
C GLN A 9 3.17 32.29 17.70
N ILE A 10 3.32 31.41 16.70
CA ILE A 10 2.68 30.07 16.65
C ILE A 10 3.65 29.05 16.02
N PHE A 11 4.23 28.17 16.85
CA PHE A 11 4.02 26.70 16.89
C PHE A 11 4.50 25.94 15.63
N GLN A 12 5.69 25.31 15.60
CA GLN A 12 6.00 24.02 16.24
C GLN A 12 4.74 23.16 16.49
N VAL A 13 4.17 22.58 15.44
CA VAL A 13 3.31 21.40 15.61
C VAL A 13 4.20 20.15 15.61
N LYS A 14 4.94 19.98 16.72
CA LYS A 14 5.30 18.66 17.23
C LYS A 14 4.09 18.13 18.00
N ASN A 15 3.86 16.82 17.91
CA ASN A 15 2.95 16.05 18.75
C ASN A 15 1.46 16.43 18.68
N VAL A 16 0.73 15.71 17.83
CA VAL A 16 -0.53 15.11 18.27
C VAL A 16 -0.18 13.73 18.81
N GLN A 17 0.18 13.67 20.09
CA GLN A 17 0.07 12.45 20.87
C GLN A 17 -1.26 12.47 21.62
N HIS A 18 -1.90 11.30 21.60
CA HIS A 18 -3.13 10.90 22.30
C HIS A 18 -4.43 11.41 21.69
N SER A 19 -5.44 10.59 21.44
CA SER A 19 -5.81 9.35 22.12
C SER A 19 -6.79 8.58 21.24
N PHE A 20 -6.43 7.40 20.73
CA PHE A 20 -7.31 6.23 20.56
C PHE A 20 -6.46 5.00 20.21
N TYR A 21 -5.44 4.73 21.03
CA TYR A 21 -4.85 3.39 21.12
C TYR A 21 -5.03 2.89 22.56
N ARG A 22 -6.28 2.83 23.02
CA ARG A 22 -6.62 2.10 24.24
C ARG A 22 -6.92 0.65 23.85
N CYS A 23 -5.87 -0.16 23.97
CA CYS A 23 -5.82 -1.59 24.22
C CYS A 23 -7.05 -2.45 23.84
N ASN A 24 -6.84 -3.37 22.91
CA ASN A 24 -6.96 -4.77 23.33
C ASN A 24 -5.73 -5.56 22.87
N SER A 25 -5.00 -6.03 23.87
CA SER A 25 -3.92 -7.00 23.76
C SER A 25 -4.52 -8.30 23.20
N ARG A 26 -4.55 -8.42 21.87
CA ARG A 26 -4.92 -9.65 21.18
C ARG A 26 -4.06 -9.77 19.94
N MET A 27 -2.81 -10.15 20.19
CA MET A 27 -1.96 -10.89 19.26
C MET A 27 -2.05 -10.35 17.82
N MET A 28 -1.30 -9.31 17.46
CA MET A 28 -1.11 -9.01 16.04
C MET A 28 -0.38 -10.21 15.43
N MET A 29 -1.18 -11.12 14.88
CA MET A 29 -0.76 -12.27 14.10
C MET A 29 0.31 -11.76 13.13
N MET A 30 1.54 -12.21 13.34
CA MET A 30 2.59 -12.05 12.35
C MET A 30 2.08 -12.75 11.09
N LYS A 31 1.55 -11.96 10.17
CA LYS A 31 1.18 -12.44 8.84
C LYS A 31 2.49 -12.93 8.24
N THR A 32 2.66 -14.24 8.10
CA THR A 32 3.87 -14.80 7.48
C THR A 32 3.75 -14.57 5.98
N ASN A 33 4.22 -13.41 5.54
CA ASN A 33 4.30 -13.04 4.14
C ASN A 33 5.29 -13.98 3.43
N GLY A 34 4.97 -14.37 2.20
CA GLY A 34 5.79 -15.29 1.40
C GLY A 34 7.17 -14.71 1.05
N PRO A 35 8.13 -15.55 0.60
CA PRO A 35 9.49 -15.12 0.30
C PRO A 35 9.55 -14.07 -0.81
N VAL A 36 8.75 -14.22 -1.88
CA VAL A 36 8.68 -13.22 -2.97
C VAL A 36 8.02 -11.95 -2.49
N GLN A 37 6.94 -12.06 -1.71
CA GLN A 37 6.26 -10.90 -1.12
C GLN A 37 7.22 -10.06 -0.25
N ASN A 38 8.02 -10.69 0.60
CA ASN A 38 8.98 -9.99 1.44
C ASN A 38 10.05 -9.23 0.64
N ARG A 39 10.50 -9.81 -0.48
CA ARG A 39 11.45 -9.15 -1.40
C ARG A 39 10.83 -7.91 -2.04
N ILE A 40 9.60 -8.03 -2.53
CA ILE A 40 8.82 -6.92 -3.11
C ILE A 40 8.67 -5.80 -2.07
N GLU A 41 8.23 -6.13 -0.86
CA GLU A 41 8.05 -5.15 0.21
C GLU A 41 9.34 -4.43 0.57
N THR A 42 10.45 -5.17 0.70
CA THR A 42 11.75 -4.60 1.04
C THR A 42 12.25 -3.64 -0.05
N LYS A 43 12.15 -4.04 -1.32
CA LYS A 43 12.56 -3.20 -2.46
C LYS A 43 11.72 -1.92 -2.57
N LEU A 44 10.40 -2.05 -2.44
CA LEU A 44 9.49 -0.89 -2.49
C LEU A 44 9.74 0.05 -1.32
N LYS A 45 9.91 -0.46 -0.10
CA LYS A 45 10.26 0.35 1.08
C LYS A 45 11.57 1.10 0.87
N SER A 46 12.62 0.41 0.44
CA SER A 46 13.95 1.00 0.25
C SER A 46 13.98 2.10 -0.83
N LYS A 47 13.31 1.91 -1.97
CA LYS A 47 13.39 2.85 -3.09
C LYS A 47 12.35 3.97 -3.03
N LEU A 48 11.14 3.69 -2.58
CA LEU A 48 10.00 4.60 -2.71
C LEU A 48 9.60 5.29 -1.39
N ASP A 49 10.14 4.84 -0.25
CA ASP A 49 9.83 5.35 1.09
C ASP A 49 8.33 5.66 1.28
N PRO A 50 7.46 4.63 1.13
CA PRO A 50 6.02 4.83 1.15
C PRO A 50 5.51 5.10 2.56
N SER A 51 4.57 6.03 2.69
CA SER A 51 3.85 6.27 3.95
C SER A 51 2.87 5.14 4.26
N ASN A 52 2.33 4.50 3.23
CA ASN A 52 1.48 3.31 3.37
C ASN A 52 1.82 2.31 2.25
N LEU A 53 2.00 1.04 2.61
CA LEU A 53 2.35 -0.04 1.70
C LEU A 53 1.55 -1.28 2.07
N ILE A 54 0.79 -1.79 1.12
CA ILE A 54 0.06 -3.04 1.25
C ILE A 54 0.42 -3.91 0.06
N VAL A 55 0.93 -5.10 0.33
CA VAL A 55 1.20 -6.12 -0.68
C VAL A 55 0.35 -7.35 -0.34
N GLN A 56 -0.38 -7.83 -1.34
CA GLN A 56 -1.27 -8.98 -1.19
C GLN A 56 -1.05 -9.96 -2.34
N ASN A 57 -0.86 -11.23 -1.99
CA ASN A 57 -0.83 -12.32 -2.95
C ASN A 57 -2.27 -12.76 -3.26
N GLU A 58 -2.69 -12.65 -4.52
CA GLU A 58 -4.02 -13.00 -5.01
C GLU A 58 -4.02 -14.26 -5.88
N SER A 59 -2.93 -15.02 -5.88
CA SER A 59 -2.82 -16.22 -6.71
C SER A 59 -3.86 -17.30 -6.41
N SER A 60 -4.41 -17.31 -5.19
CA SER A 60 -5.45 -18.25 -4.76
C SER A 60 -6.81 -18.03 -5.46
N GLN A 61 -7.00 -16.91 -6.17
CA GLN A 61 -8.26 -16.57 -6.85
C GLN A 61 -8.42 -17.29 -8.21
N HIS A 62 -7.35 -17.93 -8.71
CA HIS A 62 -7.34 -18.63 -10.00
C HIS A 62 -7.04 -20.12 -9.80
N ASN A 63 -7.49 -20.95 -10.76
CA ASN A 63 -7.33 -22.40 -10.77
C ASN A 63 -5.87 -22.82 -11.06
N VAL A 64 -4.92 -22.17 -10.39
CA VAL A 64 -3.48 -22.43 -10.40
C VAL A 64 -3.11 -23.29 -9.19
N PRO A 65 -2.05 -24.10 -9.28
CA PRO A 65 -1.63 -24.96 -8.19
C PRO A 65 -1.38 -24.15 -6.90
N ARG A 66 -1.87 -24.71 -5.78
CA ARG A 66 -1.68 -24.21 -4.42
C ARG A 66 -0.19 -23.89 -4.26
N ASN A 67 0.15 -22.65 -3.89
CA ASN A 67 1.53 -22.13 -3.73
C ASN A 67 2.17 -21.41 -4.93
N SER A 68 1.41 -21.09 -5.99
CA SER A 68 1.93 -20.22 -7.07
C SER A 68 1.98 -18.77 -6.58
N GLU A 69 3.14 -18.16 -6.40
CA GLU A 69 3.26 -16.72 -6.06
C GLU A 69 3.28 -15.85 -7.33
N THR A 70 2.26 -15.98 -8.18
CA THR A 70 2.29 -15.42 -9.54
C THR A 70 1.47 -14.15 -9.71
N HIS A 71 0.46 -13.91 -8.87
CA HIS A 71 -0.43 -12.74 -8.95
C HIS A 71 -0.32 -11.91 -7.68
N PHE A 72 0.11 -10.66 -7.82
CA PHE A 72 0.26 -9.73 -6.71
C PHE A 72 -0.56 -8.47 -6.93
N ARG A 73 -1.12 -7.97 -5.84
CA ARG A 73 -1.67 -6.61 -5.74
C ARG A 73 -0.78 -5.80 -4.81
N VAL A 74 -0.38 -4.63 -5.29
CA VAL A 74 0.45 -3.68 -4.55
C VAL A 74 -0.26 -2.36 -4.52
N LEU A 75 -0.61 -1.94 -3.31
CA LEU A 75 -1.09 -0.60 -3.03
C LEU A 75 0.04 0.17 -2.36
N ILE A 76 0.39 1.32 -2.92
CA ILE A 76 1.48 2.13 -2.45
C ILE A 76 1.10 3.61 -2.41
N VAL A 77 1.37 4.23 -1.25
CA VAL A 77 1.17 5.66 -1.03
C VAL A 77 2.51 6.30 -0.76
N SER A 78 2.96 7.19 -1.65
CA SER A 78 4.24 7.90 -1.49
C SER A 78 4.18 9.32 -2.05
N LYS A 79 4.90 10.24 -1.41
CA LYS A 79 5.12 11.61 -1.89
C LYS A 79 5.92 11.63 -3.20
N LYS A 80 6.68 10.58 -3.52
CA LYS A 80 7.46 10.47 -4.76
C LYS A 80 6.62 10.31 -6.03
N PHE A 81 5.31 10.21 -5.88
CA PHE A 81 4.34 10.16 -6.98
C PHE A 81 3.68 11.52 -7.25
N ASP A 82 4.02 12.54 -6.46
CA ASP A 82 3.52 13.89 -6.68
C ASP A 82 4.03 14.45 -8.02
N GLY A 83 3.13 15.11 -8.76
CA GLY A 83 3.40 15.60 -10.11
C GLY A 83 3.57 14.52 -11.20
N LEU A 84 3.41 13.23 -10.90
CA LEU A 84 3.47 12.15 -11.89
C LEU A 84 2.07 11.69 -12.30
N ASN A 85 1.92 11.39 -13.61
CA ASN A 85 0.72 10.78 -14.16
C ASN A 85 0.61 9.29 -13.76
N ALA A 86 -0.60 8.73 -13.81
CA ALA A 86 -0.84 7.32 -13.46
C ALA A 86 0.14 6.36 -14.15
N LEU A 87 0.29 6.44 -15.47
CA LEU A 87 1.23 5.59 -16.22
C LEU A 87 2.68 5.72 -15.73
N GLN A 88 3.14 6.94 -15.40
CA GLN A 88 4.49 7.17 -14.91
C GLN A 88 4.70 6.56 -13.52
N ARG A 89 3.68 6.62 -12.65
CA ARG A 89 3.71 5.95 -11.33
C ARG A 89 3.84 4.44 -11.49
N HIS A 90 3.03 3.84 -12.35
CA HIS A 90 3.08 2.41 -12.64
C HIS A 90 4.45 2.00 -13.19
N ARG A 91 4.97 2.73 -14.19
CA ARG A 91 6.31 2.48 -14.74
C ARG A 91 7.38 2.54 -13.65
N LYS A 92 7.34 3.55 -12.78
CA LYS A 92 8.30 3.70 -11.67
C LYS A 92 8.26 2.52 -10.69
N VAL A 93 7.07 2.01 -10.38
CA VAL A 93 6.91 0.82 -9.51
C VAL A 93 7.42 -0.44 -10.22
N VAL A 94 7.06 -0.65 -11.50
CA VAL A 94 7.56 -1.77 -12.31
C VAL A 94 9.08 -1.72 -12.46
N ASP A 95 9.66 -0.53 -12.66
CA ASP A 95 11.11 -0.34 -12.78
C ASP A 95 11.84 -0.79 -11.51
N VAL A 96 11.29 -0.49 -10.32
CA VAL A 96 11.84 -0.96 -9.04
C VAL A 96 11.73 -2.47 -8.88
N LEU A 97 10.69 -3.08 -9.46
CA LEU A 97 10.41 -4.51 -9.38
C LEU A 97 10.90 -5.32 -10.59
N ARG A 98 11.64 -4.70 -11.52
CA ARG A 98 12.07 -5.32 -12.78
C ARG A 98 12.82 -6.64 -12.56
N GLU A 99 13.63 -6.72 -11.51
CA GLU A 99 14.38 -7.93 -11.13
C GLU A 99 13.50 -9.07 -10.62
N GLU A 100 12.34 -8.78 -10.02
CA GLU A 100 11.41 -9.80 -9.52
C GLU A 100 10.33 -10.18 -10.55
N PHE A 101 10.20 -9.40 -11.62
CA PHE A 101 9.21 -9.62 -12.69
C PHE A 101 9.28 -11.01 -13.36
N PRO A 102 10.44 -11.68 -13.52
CA PRO A 102 10.48 -13.04 -14.05
C PRO A 102 9.71 -14.07 -13.19
N GLN A 103 9.53 -13.78 -11.91
CA GLN A 103 8.81 -14.66 -10.97
C GLN A 103 7.31 -14.31 -10.88
N ILE A 104 6.93 -13.08 -11.27
CA ILE A 104 5.56 -12.54 -11.15
C ILE A 104 4.88 -12.58 -12.52
N HIS A 105 3.74 -13.25 -12.64
CA HIS A 105 2.98 -13.27 -13.90
C HIS A 105 2.08 -12.06 -14.07
N ALA A 106 1.48 -11.56 -12.98
CA ALA A 106 0.60 -10.41 -13.01
C ALA A 106 0.76 -9.54 -11.76
N LEU A 107 0.80 -8.23 -11.96
CA LEU A 107 0.93 -7.23 -10.91
C LEU A 107 -0.13 -6.15 -11.07
N ALA A 108 -1.07 -6.08 -10.13
CA ALA A 108 -1.99 -4.96 -9.98
C ALA A 108 -1.34 -3.88 -9.13
N ILE A 109 -1.18 -2.68 -9.67
CA ILE A 109 -0.52 -1.55 -9.00
C ILE A 109 -1.55 -0.47 -8.76
N GLU A 110 -1.66 -0.02 -7.51
CA GLU A 110 -2.48 1.11 -7.10
C GLU A 110 -1.56 2.12 -6.41
N ALA A 111 -1.19 3.19 -7.14
CA ALA A 111 -0.19 4.17 -6.70
C ALA A 111 -0.82 5.55 -6.47
N TYR A 112 -0.90 5.93 -5.20
CA TYR A 112 -1.53 7.17 -4.76
C TYR A 112 -0.53 8.15 -4.13
N THR A 113 -0.85 9.43 -4.21
CA THR A 113 -0.20 10.44 -3.37
C THR A 113 -0.86 10.45 -1.99
N PRO A 114 -0.17 10.90 -0.92
CA PRO A 114 -0.79 10.99 0.40
C PRO A 114 -2.05 11.85 0.43
N ILE A 115 -2.09 12.92 -0.38
CA ILE A 115 -3.24 13.81 -0.50
C ILE A 115 -4.42 13.07 -1.15
N GLN A 116 -4.19 12.38 -2.26
CA GLN A 116 -5.23 11.56 -2.91
C GLN A 116 -5.72 10.44 -2.01
N TRP A 117 -4.81 9.80 -1.27
CA TRP A 117 -5.16 8.74 -0.33
C TRP A 117 -6.13 9.21 0.78
N GLU A 118 -5.89 10.41 1.30
CA GLU A 118 -6.73 11.02 2.32
C GLU A 118 -8.10 11.42 1.75
N MET A 119 -8.12 12.01 0.55
CA MET A 119 -9.34 12.48 -0.11
C MET A 119 -10.23 11.35 -0.65
N ASP A 120 -9.66 10.39 -1.37
CA ASP A 120 -10.42 9.39 -2.13
C ASP A 120 -10.89 8.22 -1.26
N LEU A 121 -10.13 7.89 -0.21
CA LEU A 121 -10.33 6.64 0.52
C LEU A 121 -10.68 6.83 2.00
N ASN A 122 -10.61 8.05 2.56
CA ASN A 122 -10.78 8.27 4.01
C ASN A 122 -9.93 7.29 4.86
N GLY A 123 -8.76 6.88 4.35
CA GLY A 123 -7.91 5.86 4.97
C GLY A 123 -8.38 4.40 4.86
N LYS A 124 -9.41 4.09 4.08
CA LYS A 124 -9.91 2.73 3.83
C LYS A 124 -9.57 2.25 2.41
N SER A 125 -8.43 1.59 2.23
CA SER A 125 -8.30 0.66 1.11
C SER A 125 -8.95 -0.67 1.47
N ASP A 126 -10.18 -0.89 1.02
CA ASP A 126 -10.72 -2.24 1.08
C ASP A 126 -10.02 -3.05 -0.02
N CYS A 127 -8.98 -3.81 0.36
CA CYS A 127 -8.18 -4.65 -0.54
C CYS A 127 -8.96 -5.89 -1.02
N ARG A 128 -10.29 -5.83 -0.98
CA ARG A 128 -11.17 -6.94 -1.35
C ARG A 128 -11.27 -6.97 -2.87
N SER A 129 -10.49 -7.85 -3.48
CA SER A 129 -10.67 -8.15 -4.89
C SER A 129 -12.11 -8.59 -5.17
N PRO A 130 -12.72 -8.08 -6.25
CA PRO A 130 -14.10 -8.41 -6.60
C PRO A 130 -14.25 -9.93 -6.73
N LYS A 131 -15.35 -10.43 -6.19
CA LYS A 131 -15.61 -11.88 -6.11
C LYS A 131 -15.68 -12.44 -7.53
N CYS A 132 -14.72 -13.28 -7.90
CA CYS A 132 -14.71 -13.95 -9.20
C CYS A 132 -15.99 -14.80 -9.35
N LEU A 133 -16.82 -14.44 -10.32
CA LEU A 133 -17.94 -15.27 -10.77
C LEU A 133 -17.36 -16.40 -11.63
N GLY A 134 -16.81 -17.43 -10.96
CA GLY A 134 -16.25 -18.60 -11.63
C GLY A 134 -17.28 -19.25 -12.54
N GLY A 135 -16.95 -19.35 -13.83
CA GLY A 135 -17.82 -19.96 -14.84
C GLY A 135 -18.17 -21.39 -14.45
N SER A 136 -19.47 -21.63 -14.23
CA SER A 136 -20.01 -22.97 -14.01
C SER A 136 -19.65 -23.85 -15.21
N LYS A 137 -18.84 -24.89 -14.98
CA LYS A 137 -18.67 -25.95 -15.97
C LYS A 137 -19.99 -26.69 -16.07
N THR A 138 -20.75 -26.40 -17.12
CA THR A 138 -21.90 -27.21 -17.55
C THR A 138 -21.40 -28.63 -17.78
N LYS A 139 -21.75 -29.57 -16.89
CA LYS A 139 -21.56 -31.00 -17.18
C LYS A 139 -22.50 -31.36 -18.33
N LYS A 140 -21.92 -31.92 -19.39
CA LYS A 140 -22.62 -32.48 -20.55
C LYS A 140 -23.24 -33.82 -20.20
#